data_AF-T1G0H0-F1
#
_entry.id   AF-T1G0H0-F1
#
_cell.length_a   1.000
_cell.length_b   1.000
_cell.length_c   1.000
_cell.angle_alpha   90.00
_cell.angle_beta   90.00
_cell.angle_gamma   90.00
#
_symmetry.space_group_name_H-M   'P 1'
#
loop_
_entity.id
_entity.type
_entity.pdbx_description
1 polymer ?
#
loop_
_entity_poly.entity_id
_entity_poly.type
_entity_poly.pdbx_seq_one_letter_code
_entity_poly.pdbx_strand_id
1 'polypeptide(L)' 'FYAPWCGHCKKLESTYHQVYLELKNTAVIVAKVDATKYPTLASHYDVKGYPTIKLFVL' A
#
# COMPACT_ATOMS: atom_id res chain seq x y z
N PHE A 1 -0.76 1.99 -1.45
CA PHE A 1 -1.21 2.12 -2.86
C PHE A 1 -0.04 1.86 -3.80
N TYR A 2 -0.23 1.01 -4.80
CA TYR A 2 0.82 0.64 -5.77
C TYR A 2 0.24 0.50 -7.18
N ALA A 3 1.14 0.40 -8.17
CA ALA A 3 0.83 -0.03 -9.53
C ALA A 3 1.71 -1.24 -9.92
N PRO A 4 1.21 -2.23 -10.69
CA PRO A 4 1.95 -3.45 -11.00
C PRO A 4 3.20 -3.22 -11.87
N TRP A 5 3.22 -2.13 -12.64
CA TRP A 5 4.35 -1.75 -13.50
C TRP A 5 5.39 -0.86 -12.79
N CYS A 6 5.14 -0.43 -11.55
CA CYS A 6 6.01 0.46 -10.79
C CYS A 6 7.23 -0.29 -10.22
N GLY A 7 8.43 0.01 -10.72
CA GLY A 7 9.68 -0.62 -10.27
C GLY A 7 9.99 -0.39 -8.77
N HIS A 8 9.74 0.82 -8.25
CA HIS A 8 9.89 1.11 -6.83
C HIS A 8 8.93 0.29 -5.95
N CYS A 9 7.72 0.02 -6.44
CA CYS A 9 6.71 -0.76 -5.75
C CYS A 9 7.15 -2.23 -5.63
N LYS A 10 7.72 -2.81 -6.70
CA LYS A 10 8.27 -4.16 -6.68
C LYS A 10 9.44 -4.28 -5.71
N LYS A 11 10.34 -3.28 -5.66
CA LYS A 11 11.44 -3.23 -4.69
C LYS A 11 10.94 -3.19 -3.24
N LEU A 12 9.87 -2.44 -2.97
CA LEU A 12 9.28 -2.31 -1.64
C LEU A 12 8.52 -3.56 -1.18
N GLU A 13 8.05 -4.41 -2.10
CA GLU A 13 7.12 -5.52 -1.80
C GLU A 13 7.64 -6.47 -0.73
N SER A 14 8.92 -6.86 -0.78
CA SER A 14 9.52 -7.75 0.22
C SER A 14 9.50 -7.14 1.62
N THR A 15 9.95 -5.89 1.76
CA THR A 15 9.96 -5.18 3.05
C THR A 15 8.55 -4.95 3.57
N TYR A 16 7.60 -4.58 2.70
CA TYR A 16 6.22 -4.37 3.13
C TYR A 16 5.54 -5.67 3.58
N HIS A 17 5.91 -6.81 2.98
CA HIS A 17 5.47 -8.12 3.44
C HIS A 17 6.05 -8.48 4.81
N GLN A 18 7.31 -8.11 5.11
CA GLN A 18 7.88 -8.28 6.46
C GLN A 18 7.11 -7.48 7.51
N VAL A 19 6.75 -6.23 7.20
CA VAL A 19 5.90 -5.41 8.08
C VAL A 19 4.55 -6.09 8.35
N TYR A 20 3.92 -6.66 7.33
CA TYR A 20 2.71 -7.47 7.53
C TYR A 20 2.95 -8.66 8.46
N LEU A 21 4.04 -9.41 8.28
CA LEU A 21 4.35 -10.58 9.10
C LEU A 21 4.57 -10.23 10.58
N GLU A 22 5.17 -9.09 10.87
CA GLU A 22 5.39 -8.58 12.23
C GLU A 22 4.07 -8.11 12.87
N LEU A 23 3.18 -7.51 12.10
CA LEU A 23 1.96 -6.86 12.62
C LEU A 23 0.69 -7.72 12.53
N LYS A 24 0.71 -8.86 11.81
CA LYS A 24 -0.49 -9.69 11.55
C LYS A 24 -1.24 -10.19 12.81
N ASN A 25 -0.56 -10.22 13.97
CA ASN A 25 -1.15 -10.63 15.25
C ASN A 25 -1.43 -9.44 16.18
N THR A 26 -1.46 -8.22 15.64
CA THR A 26 -1.77 -6.99 16.36
C THR A 26 -3.08 -6.38 15.87
N ALA A 27 -3.50 -5.25 16.45
CA ALA A 27 -4.64 -4.49 15.95
C ALA A 27 -4.36 -3.72 14.63
N VAL A 28 -3.10 -3.68 14.17
CA VAL A 28 -2.71 -2.93 12.98
C VAL A 28 -2.93 -3.76 11.72
N ILE A 29 -3.81 -3.27 10.84
CA ILE A 29 -4.07 -3.90 9.54
C ILE A 29 -3.09 -3.35 8.50
N VAL A 30 -2.35 -4.25 7.86
CA VAL A 30 -1.44 -3.93 6.75
C VAL A 30 -2.07 -4.42 5.45
N ALA A 31 -2.29 -3.50 4.49
CA ALA A 31 -2.97 -3.81 3.24
C ALA A 31 -2.26 -3.19 2.02
N LYS A 32 -2.37 -3.86 0.87
CA LYS A 32 -1.96 -3.32 -0.43
C LYS A 32 -3.18 -3.10 -1.33
N VAL A 33 -3.22 -1.92 -1.96
CA VAL A 33 -4.28 -1.54 -2.91
C VAL A 33 -3.64 -1.28 -4.27
N ASP A 34 -4.07 -2.06 -5.27
CA ASP A 34 -3.75 -1.83 -6.67
C ASP A 34 -4.55 -0.61 -7.17
N ALA A 35 -3.89 0.54 -7.22
CA ALA A 35 -4.52 1.79 -7.60
C ALA A 35 -4.88 1.84 -9.09
N THR A 36 -4.34 0.93 -9.92
CA THR A 36 -4.73 0.81 -11.33
C THR A 36 -6.09 0.14 -11.52
N LYS A 37 -6.49 -0.71 -10.56
CA LYS A 37 -7.83 -1.31 -10.50
C LYS A 37 -8.85 -0.45 -9.78
N TYR A 38 -8.41 0.38 -8.82
CA TYR A 38 -9.28 1.21 -7.99
C TYR A 38 -8.92 2.71 -8.06
N PRO A 39 -9.05 3.35 -9.24
CA PRO A 39 -8.63 4.74 -9.44
C PRO A 39 -9.44 5.74 -8.61
N THR A 40 -10.75 5.52 -8.44
CA THR A 40 -11.60 6.37 -7.59
C THR A 40 -11.17 6.35 -6.13
N LEU A 41 -10.80 5.17 -5.61
CA LEU A 41 -10.31 5.02 -4.24
C LEU A 41 -8.94 5.70 -4.07
N ALA A 42 -8.05 5.55 -5.04
CA ALA A 42 -6.75 6.22 -5.05
C ALA A 42 -6.91 7.75 -5.06
N SER A 43 -7.83 8.27 -5.88
CA SER A 43 -8.16 9.69 -5.93
C SER A 43 -8.77 10.21 -4.63
N HIS A 44 -9.73 9.48 -4.05
CA HIS A 44 -10.35 9.81 -2.76
C HIS A 44 -9.31 10.01 -1.65
N TYR A 45 -8.24 9.21 -1.66
CA TYR A 45 -7.15 9.34 -0.69
C TYR A 45 -5.99 10.23 -1.17
N ASP A 46 -6.13 11.01 -2.24
CA ASP A 46 -5.09 11.90 -2.80
C ASP A 46 -3.77 11.18 -3.09
N VAL A 47 -3.83 10.04 -3.78
CA VAL A 47 -2.65 9.28 -4.22
C VAL A 47 -2.14 9.85 -5.54
N LYS A 48 -1.00 10.55 -5.49
CA LYS A 48 -0.39 11.23 -6.65
C LYS A 48 0.74 10.46 -7.32
N GLY A 49 1.23 9.38 -6.70
CA GLY A 49 2.36 8.61 -7.19
C GLY A 49 2.50 7.27 -6.49
N TYR A 50 3.42 6.44 -7.00
CA TYR A 50 3.61 5.08 -6.48
C TYR A 50 5.09 4.79 -6.16
N PRO A 51 5.36 4.06 -5.07
CA PRO A 51 4.40 3.65 -4.04
C PRO A 51 3.95 4.84 -3.17
N THR A 52 2.74 4.77 -2.63
CA THR A 52 2.26 5.69 -1.57
C THR A 52 1.80 4.87 -0.38
N ILE A 53 2.38 5.15 0.79
CA ILE A 53 1.99 4.56 2.08
C ILE A 53 1.14 5.60 2.83
N LYS A 54 -0.01 5.17 3.36
CA LYS A 54 -0.88 6.01 4.20
C LYS A 54 -1.17 5.24 5.48
N LEU A 55 -1.07 5.94 6.61
CA LEU A 55 -1.51 5.45 7.91
C LEU A 55 -2.91 6.02 8.16
N PHE A 56 -3.85 5.14 8.46
CA PHE A 56 -5.19 5.51 8.87
C PHE A 56 -5.27 5.30 10.38
N VAL A 57 -5.40 6.39 11.11
CA VAL A 57 -5.70 6.38 12.54
C VAL A 57 -7.20 6.55 12.70
N LEU A 58 -7.77 5.87 13.71
CA LEU A 58 -9.14 6.12 14.14
C LEU A 58 -9.23 7.48 14.84
#